data_AF-A0A821D8C1-F1
#
_entry.id   AF-A0A821D8C1-F1
#
_cell.length_a   1.000
_cell.length_b   1.000
_cell.length_c   1.000
_cell.angle_alpha   90.00
_cell.angle_beta   90.00
_cell.angle_gamma   90.00
#
_symmetry.space_group_name_H-M   'P 1'
#
loop_
_entity.id
_entity.type
_entity.pdbx_description
1 polymer ?
#
loop_
_entity_poly.entity_id
_entity_poly.type
_entity_poly.pdbx_seq_one_letter_code
_entity_poly.pdbx_strand_id
1 'polypeptide(L)'
;MGNRSDRNQTLPDYDINVLSQQTQIPPHVLQQIYEAFMERAGNNGRMTVSDFKKTYIEINPNANYFTLDSDAERIFMLFDTDRNGVLTFNEFLMAYILLQRGGDSATSRWQYAMNSMPITAFSRPGLLNSAEALLLLQYMNQFYQLPDVDPVMLHNIIWTQLALQLDPSGYIPQAEYLRVLSIQPQIQPHIW
;
A
#
# COMPACT_ATOMS: atom_id res chain seq x y z
N MET A 1 -44.05 8.40 -9.89
CA MET A 1 -43.58 7.20 -9.18
C MET A 1 -42.17 6.91 -9.68
N GLY A 2 -41.18 6.90 -8.78
CA GLY A 2 -39.77 6.92 -9.14
C GLY A 2 -39.26 5.58 -9.64
N ASN A 3 -38.56 5.60 -10.77
CA ASN A 3 -37.65 4.53 -11.16
C ASN A 3 -36.35 4.71 -10.36
N ARG A 4 -36.22 3.97 -9.26
CA ARG A 4 -34.92 3.66 -8.66
C ARG A 4 -34.25 2.70 -9.63
N SER A 5 -33.43 3.23 -10.54
CA SER A 5 -32.51 2.45 -11.34
C SER A 5 -31.62 1.61 -10.41
N ASP A 6 -31.62 0.30 -10.65
CA ASP A 6 -30.88 -0.72 -9.94
C ASP A 6 -29.42 -0.31 -9.72
N ARG A 7 -29.07 -0.08 -8.46
CA ARG A 7 -27.73 0.28 -7.98
C ARG A 7 -26.92 -0.98 -7.79
N ASN A 8 -26.35 -1.54 -8.86
CA ASN A 8 -25.29 -2.53 -8.67
C ASN A 8 -23.97 -1.82 -8.41
N GLN A 9 -23.74 -1.50 -7.12
CA GLN A 9 -22.47 -1.04 -6.54
C GLN A 9 -21.53 -2.24 -6.28
N THR A 10 -21.60 -3.27 -7.10
CA THR A 10 -20.79 -4.48 -6.98
C THR A 10 -19.63 -4.43 -7.96
N LEU A 11 -18.44 -4.83 -7.53
CA LEU A 11 -17.36 -5.06 -8.50
C LEU A 11 -17.82 -6.15 -9.47
N PRO A 12 -17.53 -6.03 -10.77
CA PRO A 12 -17.77 -7.12 -11.70
C PRO A 12 -17.06 -8.40 -11.22
N ASP A 13 -17.73 -9.55 -11.33
CA ASP A 13 -17.19 -10.83 -10.84
C ASP A 13 -15.80 -11.16 -11.41
N TYR A 14 -15.51 -10.73 -12.64
CA TYR A 14 -14.20 -10.88 -13.26
C TYR A 14 -13.11 -10.11 -12.48
N ASP A 15 -13.38 -8.85 -12.17
CA ASP A 15 -12.44 -7.98 -11.44
C ASP A 15 -12.24 -8.47 -10.01
N ILE A 16 -13.28 -8.97 -9.34
CA ILE A 16 -13.18 -9.57 -8.01
C ILE A 16 -12.30 -10.82 -8.02
N ASN A 17 -12.47 -11.71 -9.01
CA ASN A 17 -11.70 -12.94 -9.07
C ASN A 17 -10.22 -12.68 -9.36
N VAL A 18 -9.91 -11.72 -10.24
CA VAL A 18 -8.53 -11.29 -10.51
C VAL A 18 -7.90 -10.69 -9.25
N LEU A 19 -8.59 -9.73 -8.61
CA LEU A 19 -8.11 -9.12 -7.37
C LEU A 19 -7.99 -10.15 -6.24
N SER A 20 -8.88 -11.13 -6.17
CA SER A 20 -8.82 -12.21 -5.18
C SER A 20 -7.59 -13.09 -5.38
N GLN A 21 -7.26 -13.42 -6.61
CA GLN A 21 -6.04 -14.18 -6.92
C GLN A 21 -4.77 -13.38 -6.60
N GLN A 22 -4.76 -12.08 -6.89
CA GLN A 22 -3.63 -11.20 -6.64
C GLN A 22 -3.41 -10.94 -5.15
N THR A 23 -4.47 -10.55 -4.45
CA THR A 23 -4.40 -10.15 -3.04
C THR A 23 -4.53 -11.32 -2.08
N GLN A 24 -4.96 -12.51 -2.53
CA GLN A 24 -5.35 -13.64 -1.67
C GLN A 24 -6.50 -13.31 -0.69
N ILE A 25 -7.21 -12.20 -0.89
CA ILE A 25 -8.40 -11.85 -0.12
C ILE A 25 -9.59 -12.60 -0.75
N PRO A 26 -10.43 -13.30 0.05
CA PRO A 26 -11.58 -14.00 -0.49
C PRO A 26 -12.55 -13.05 -1.24
N PRO A 27 -13.20 -13.49 -2.34
CA PRO A 27 -14.08 -12.66 -3.15
C PRO A 27 -15.16 -11.91 -2.36
N HIS A 28 -15.77 -12.58 -1.39
CA HIS A 28 -16.81 -11.98 -0.54
C HIS A 28 -16.28 -10.86 0.36
N VAL A 29 -15.02 -10.95 0.82
CA VAL A 29 -14.38 -9.90 1.62
C VAL A 29 -14.01 -8.72 0.72
N LEU A 30 -13.49 -8.97 -0.49
CA LEU A 30 -13.21 -7.91 -1.46
C LEU A 30 -14.48 -7.14 -1.84
N GLN A 31 -15.60 -7.85 -2.01
CA GLN A 31 -16.90 -7.24 -2.28
C GLN A 31 -17.34 -6.32 -1.14
N GLN A 32 -17.18 -6.74 0.12
CA GLN A 32 -17.46 -5.89 1.29
C GLN A 32 -16.54 -4.66 1.36
N ILE A 33 -15.25 -4.82 1.07
CA ILE A 33 -14.30 -3.69 1.02
C ILE A 33 -14.69 -2.70 -0.07
N TYR A 34 -15.13 -3.18 -1.24
CA TYR A 34 -15.59 -2.33 -2.33
C TYR A 34 -16.89 -1.61 -2.05
N GLU A 35 -17.87 -2.29 -1.45
CA GLU A 35 -19.12 -1.65 -1.01
C GLU A 35 -18.82 -0.52 -0.02
N ALA A 36 -17.98 -0.81 0.99
CA ALA A 36 -17.54 0.19 1.96
C ALA A 36 -16.80 1.37 1.31
N PHE A 37 -15.98 1.10 0.28
CA PHE A 37 -15.32 2.13 -0.53
C PHE A 37 -16.33 2.99 -1.30
N MET A 38 -17.27 2.37 -2.01
CA MET A 38 -18.27 3.07 -2.84
C MET A 38 -19.23 3.92 -2.02
N GLU A 39 -19.59 3.48 -0.81
CA GLU A 39 -20.37 4.29 0.13
C GLU A 39 -19.67 5.61 0.49
N ARG A 40 -18.33 5.61 0.55
CA ARG A 40 -17.51 6.75 0.97
C ARG A 40 -17.06 7.62 -0.20
N ALA A 41 -16.65 7.00 -1.30
CA ALA A 41 -16.25 7.68 -2.52
C ALA A 41 -17.44 8.29 -3.28
N GLY A 42 -18.65 7.76 -3.07
CA GLY A 42 -19.84 8.16 -3.80
C GLY A 42 -19.86 7.66 -5.26
N ASN A 43 -20.74 8.23 -6.08
CA ASN A 43 -21.09 7.68 -7.40
C ASN A 43 -20.01 7.80 -8.48
N ASN A 44 -18.90 8.49 -8.22
CA ASN A 44 -17.80 8.64 -9.17
C ASN A 44 -16.68 7.60 -8.97
N GLY A 45 -16.73 6.81 -7.89
CA GLY A 45 -15.68 5.83 -7.55
C GLY A 45 -14.32 6.47 -7.25
N ARG A 46 -14.30 7.74 -6.84
CA ARG A 46 -13.08 8.50 -6.52
C ARG A 46 -13.17 9.02 -5.09
N MET A 47 -12.34 8.47 -4.21
CA MET A 47 -12.32 8.89 -2.80
C MET A 47 -11.42 10.11 -2.62
N THR A 48 -11.94 11.22 -2.11
CA THR A 48 -11.11 12.39 -1.81
C THR A 48 -10.39 12.24 -0.47
N VAL A 49 -9.38 13.09 -0.22
CA VAL A 49 -8.71 13.17 1.09
C VAL A 49 -9.71 13.33 2.24
N SER A 50 -10.75 14.14 2.04
CA SER A 50 -11.76 14.39 3.07
C SER A 50 -12.58 13.13 3.40
N ASP A 51 -12.90 12.32 2.40
CA ASP A 51 -13.64 11.07 2.58
C ASP A 51 -12.78 10.01 3.25
N PHE A 52 -11.50 9.94 2.87
CA PHE A 52 -10.52 9.05 3.49
C PHE A 52 -10.32 9.39 4.97
N LYS A 53 -10.16 10.68 5.32
CA LYS A 53 -10.01 11.15 6.71
C LYS A 53 -11.16 10.70 7.61
N LYS A 54 -12.41 10.88 7.16
CA LYS A 54 -13.60 10.45 7.91
C LYS A 54 -13.53 8.95 8.21
N THR A 55 -13.21 8.16 7.19
CA THR A 55 -13.06 6.71 7.29
C THR A 55 -11.96 6.32 8.26
N TYR A 56 -10.80 6.98 8.19
CA TYR A 56 -9.64 6.72 9.02
C TYR A 56 -9.89 7.04 10.52
N ILE A 57 -10.71 8.06 10.80
CA ILE A 57 -11.13 8.41 12.16
C ILE A 57 -12.17 7.41 12.69
N GLU A 58 -13.13 6.98 11.87
CA GLU A 58 -14.17 6.00 12.25
C GLU A 58 -13.57 4.67 12.71
N ILE A 59 -12.49 4.22 12.07
CA ILE A 59 -11.80 2.96 12.42
C ILE A 59 -10.85 3.11 13.63
N ASN A 60 -10.55 4.35 14.06
CA ASN A 60 -9.66 4.66 15.18
C ASN A 60 -10.31 5.63 16.20
N PRO A 61 -11.46 5.28 16.80
CA PRO A 61 -12.28 6.22 17.57
C PRO A 61 -11.60 6.75 18.85
N ASN A 62 -10.54 6.09 19.33
CA ASN A 62 -9.85 6.44 20.58
C ASN A 62 -8.55 7.25 20.37
N ALA A 63 -8.16 7.53 19.13
CA ALA A 63 -6.91 8.24 18.83
C ALA A 63 -7.10 9.76 18.80
N ASN A 64 -6.01 10.51 19.03
CA ASN A 64 -6.03 11.97 19.04
C ASN A 64 -6.38 12.52 17.65
N TYR A 65 -7.43 13.33 17.55
CA TYR A 65 -7.95 13.87 16.29
C TYR A 65 -6.89 14.60 15.45
N PHE A 66 -6.03 15.42 16.06
CA PHE A 66 -5.01 16.19 15.32
C PHE A 66 -3.94 15.27 14.73
N THR A 67 -3.56 14.23 15.46
CA THR A 67 -2.62 13.20 14.98
C THR A 67 -3.25 12.37 13.87
N LEU A 68 -4.51 11.98 14.02
CA LEU A 68 -5.28 11.23 13.01
C LEU A 68 -5.43 12.02 11.71
N ASP A 69 -5.70 13.31 11.79
CA ASP A 69 -5.91 14.16 10.61
C ASP A 69 -4.62 14.25 9.78
N SER A 70 -3.48 14.50 10.43
CA SER A 70 -2.17 14.53 9.78
C SER A 70 -1.73 13.17 9.25
N ASP A 71 -2.02 12.09 9.98
CA ASP A 71 -1.69 10.73 9.53
C ASP A 71 -2.55 10.30 8.35
N ALA A 72 -3.84 10.59 8.38
CA ALA A 72 -4.76 10.28 7.29
C ALA A 72 -4.37 11.02 6.00
N GLU A 73 -3.99 12.30 6.09
CA GLU A 73 -3.48 13.07 4.94
C GLU A 73 -2.22 12.45 4.35
N ARG A 74 -1.26 12.07 5.21
CA ARG A 74 -0.01 11.47 4.79
C ARG A 74 -0.19 10.09 4.17
N ILE A 75 -1.02 9.25 4.80
CA ILE A 75 -1.40 7.92 4.31
C ILE A 75 -2.11 8.06 2.98
N PHE A 76 -3.04 9.02 2.84
CA PHE A 76 -3.67 9.30 1.56
C PHE A 76 -2.64 9.62 0.47
N MET A 77 -1.72 10.55 0.73
CA MET A 77 -0.69 10.96 -0.24
C MET A 77 0.29 9.82 -0.60
N LEU A 78 0.45 8.82 0.26
CA LEU A 78 1.23 7.63 -0.04
C LEU A 78 0.56 6.74 -1.08
N PHE A 79 -0.78 6.68 -1.05
CA PHE A 79 -1.57 5.78 -1.89
C PHE A 79 -2.13 6.46 -3.14
N ASP A 80 -2.21 7.80 -3.17
CA ASP A 80 -2.48 8.60 -4.37
C ASP A 80 -1.22 8.63 -5.26
N THR A 81 -0.96 7.50 -5.93
CA THR A 81 0.29 7.24 -6.64
C THR A 81 0.50 8.15 -7.84
N ASP A 82 -0.59 8.51 -8.53
CA ASP A 82 -0.57 9.44 -9.66
C ASP A 82 -0.72 10.91 -9.24
N ARG A 83 -0.86 11.17 -7.92
CA ARG A 83 -0.98 12.50 -7.29
C ARG A 83 -2.12 13.33 -7.86
N ASN A 84 -3.22 12.68 -8.23
CA ASN A 84 -4.38 13.35 -8.81
C ASN A 84 -5.33 13.92 -7.74
N GLY A 85 -5.05 13.69 -6.46
CA GLY A 85 -5.85 14.18 -5.32
C GLY A 85 -7.04 13.29 -4.96
N VAL A 86 -7.16 12.10 -5.54
CA VAL A 86 -8.17 11.09 -5.22
C VAL A 86 -7.57 9.68 -5.16
N LEU A 87 -8.18 8.78 -4.39
CA LEU A 87 -7.87 7.36 -4.46
C LEU A 87 -8.87 6.64 -5.36
N THR A 88 -8.33 5.85 -6.27
CA THR A 88 -9.07 4.76 -6.92
C THR A 88 -9.28 3.59 -5.96
N PHE A 89 -10.16 2.65 -6.32
CA PHE A 89 -10.37 1.46 -5.49
C PHE A 89 -9.07 0.64 -5.29
N ASN A 90 -8.24 0.55 -6.33
CA ASN A 90 -6.96 -0.16 -6.26
C ASN A 90 -5.99 0.48 -5.25
N GLU A 91 -5.86 1.80 -5.30
CA GLU A 91 -5.02 2.56 -4.37
C GLU A 91 -5.55 2.46 -2.93
N PHE A 92 -6.87 2.54 -2.75
CA PHE A 92 -7.50 2.30 -1.46
C PHE A 92 -7.28 0.88 -0.94
N LEU A 93 -7.37 -0.14 -1.81
CA LEU A 93 -7.17 -1.54 -1.44
C LEU A 93 -5.72 -1.78 -1.00
N MET A 94 -4.74 -1.13 -1.64
CA MET A 94 -3.35 -1.16 -1.19
C MET A 94 -3.19 -0.54 0.20
N ALA A 95 -3.86 0.59 0.46
CA ALA A 95 -3.89 1.22 1.78
C ALA A 95 -4.50 0.29 2.84
N TYR A 96 -5.64 -0.31 2.52
CA TYR A 96 -6.31 -1.27 3.39
C TYR A 96 -5.41 -2.46 3.70
N ILE A 97 -4.71 -2.99 2.69
CA ILE A 97 -3.76 -4.08 2.87
C ILE A 97 -2.66 -3.67 3.85
N LEU A 98 -1.96 -2.55 3.62
CA LEU A 98 -0.87 -2.15 4.50
C LEU A 98 -1.30 -1.82 5.94
N LEU A 99 -2.51 -1.28 6.13
CA LEU A 99 -3.01 -0.87 7.45
C LEU A 99 -3.66 -2.01 8.22
N GLN A 100 -4.41 -2.89 7.56
CA GLN A 100 -5.27 -3.90 8.20
C GLN A 100 -4.83 -5.34 7.94
N ARG A 101 -4.04 -5.59 6.89
CA ARG A 101 -3.70 -6.93 6.39
C ARG A 101 -2.24 -7.01 5.99
N GLY A 102 -1.39 -7.25 6.96
CA GLY A 102 -0.06 -7.77 6.68
C GLY A 102 0.51 -8.31 7.98
N GLY A 103 1.37 -9.32 7.88
CA GLY A 103 1.81 -10.10 9.04
C GLY A 103 2.40 -9.27 10.18
N ASP A 104 2.71 -9.94 11.28
CA ASP A 104 3.05 -9.31 12.57
C ASP A 104 4.26 -8.35 12.53
N SER A 105 5.07 -8.37 11.46
CA SER A 105 6.21 -7.47 11.26
C SER A 105 5.97 -6.47 10.11
N ALA A 106 6.57 -5.28 10.21
CA ALA A 106 6.61 -4.33 9.10
C ALA A 106 7.09 -4.97 7.78
N THR A 107 8.16 -5.75 7.82
CA THR A 107 8.69 -6.43 6.63
C THR A 107 7.67 -7.35 5.98
N SER A 108 6.91 -8.12 6.77
CA SER A 108 5.86 -9.00 6.27
C SER A 108 4.70 -8.20 5.67
N ARG A 109 4.33 -7.06 6.26
CA ARG A 109 3.32 -6.13 5.70
C ARG A 109 3.73 -5.62 4.32
N TRP A 110 4.94 -5.10 4.19
CA TRP A 110 5.45 -4.57 2.92
C TRP A 110 5.64 -5.68 1.88
N GLN A 111 6.07 -6.87 2.29
CA GLN A 111 6.16 -8.01 1.38
C GLN A 111 4.80 -8.40 0.81
N TYR A 112 3.79 -8.50 1.67
CA TYR A 112 2.43 -8.86 1.24
C TYR A 112 1.80 -7.79 0.35
N ALA A 113 1.91 -6.50 0.72
CA ALA A 113 1.37 -5.40 -0.06
C ALA A 113 1.91 -5.35 -1.50
N MET A 114 3.22 -5.55 -1.65
CA MET A 114 3.92 -5.54 -2.93
C MET A 114 3.59 -6.72 -3.82
N ASN A 115 3.39 -7.90 -3.24
CA ASN A 115 2.94 -9.08 -3.98
C ASN A 115 1.48 -8.96 -4.42
N SER A 116 0.68 -8.26 -3.62
CA SER A 116 -0.74 -8.05 -3.87
C SER A 116 -0.99 -6.96 -4.90
N MET A 117 -0.22 -5.87 -4.82
CA MET A 117 -0.36 -4.68 -5.64
C MET A 117 1.02 -4.26 -6.16
N PRO A 118 1.31 -4.46 -7.46
CA PRO A 118 2.62 -4.13 -8.02
C PRO A 118 2.89 -2.62 -7.98
N ILE A 119 4.13 -2.20 -7.64
CA ILE A 119 4.52 -0.77 -7.65
C ILE A 119 4.55 -0.20 -9.06
N THR A 120 4.91 -1.02 -10.05
CA THR A 120 4.93 -0.61 -11.46
C THR A 120 4.21 -1.62 -12.32
N ALA A 121 3.79 -1.20 -13.52
CA ALA A 121 3.20 -2.10 -14.51
C ALA A 121 4.12 -3.28 -14.92
N PHE A 122 5.42 -3.21 -14.59
CA PHE A 122 6.42 -4.22 -14.93
C PHE A 122 6.93 -5.01 -13.70
N SER A 123 6.34 -4.79 -12.53
CA SER A 123 6.78 -5.47 -11.31
C SER A 123 6.55 -6.97 -11.36
N ARG A 124 7.56 -7.69 -10.88
CA ARG A 124 7.54 -9.16 -10.79
C ARG A 124 7.23 -9.54 -9.35
N PRO A 125 6.16 -10.32 -9.08
CA PRO A 125 5.86 -10.76 -7.72
C PRO A 125 7.07 -11.40 -7.04
N GLY A 126 7.37 -10.96 -5.82
CA GLY A 126 8.48 -11.45 -5.00
C GLY A 126 9.89 -11.00 -5.43
N LEU A 127 10.03 -10.20 -6.49
CA LEU A 127 11.31 -9.71 -7.00
C LEU A 127 11.33 -8.19 -7.08
N LEU A 128 12.51 -7.60 -6.90
CA LEU A 128 12.74 -6.18 -7.07
C LEU A 128 13.92 -5.94 -8.00
N ASN A 129 13.75 -5.02 -8.95
CA ASN A 129 14.91 -4.33 -9.55
C ASN A 129 15.32 -3.12 -8.67
N SER A 130 16.43 -2.48 -9.04
CA SER A 130 16.99 -1.35 -8.25
C SER A 130 16.01 -0.18 -8.11
N ALA A 131 15.32 0.19 -9.18
CA ALA A 131 14.37 1.30 -9.16
C ALA A 131 13.16 0.99 -8.27
N GLU A 132 12.63 -0.24 -8.34
CA GLU A 132 11.52 -0.68 -7.49
C GLU A 132 11.91 -0.75 -6.02
N ALA A 133 13.13 -1.19 -5.72
CA ALA A 133 13.66 -1.21 -4.36
C ALA A 133 13.87 0.19 -3.78
N LEU A 134 14.26 1.16 -4.60
CA LEU A 134 14.33 2.57 -4.21
C LEU A 134 12.92 3.14 -3.94
N LEU A 135 11.96 2.89 -4.83
CA LEU A 135 10.57 3.33 -4.64
C LEU A 135 9.96 2.74 -3.37
N LEU A 136 10.18 1.44 -3.12
CA LEU A 136 9.78 0.79 -1.88
C LEU A 136 10.36 1.49 -0.65
N LEU A 137 11.66 1.79 -0.66
CA LEU A 137 12.29 2.50 0.46
C LEU A 137 11.75 3.92 0.62
N GLN A 138 11.45 4.63 -0.46
CA GLN A 138 10.81 5.95 -0.39
C GLN A 138 9.41 5.88 0.23
N TYR A 139 8.60 4.89 -0.16
CA TYR A 139 7.30 4.66 0.45
C TYR A 139 7.40 4.30 1.94
N MET A 140 8.34 3.42 2.30
CA MET A 140 8.60 3.09 3.71
C MET A 140 9.07 4.31 4.50
N ASN A 141 9.95 5.14 3.92
CA ASN A 141 10.44 6.36 4.55
C ASN A 141 9.31 7.34 4.85
N GLN A 142 8.41 7.55 3.89
CA GLN A 142 7.24 8.43 4.07
C GLN A 142 6.20 7.80 5.01
N PHE A 143 6.01 6.47 5.01
CA PHE A 143 5.07 5.76 5.89
C PHE A 143 5.53 5.68 7.35
N TYR A 144 6.82 5.47 7.61
CA TYR A 144 7.36 5.38 8.97
C TYR A 144 7.94 6.70 9.49
N GLN A 145 8.04 7.73 8.65
CA GLN A 145 8.73 9.00 8.99
C GLN A 145 10.12 8.74 9.55
N LEU A 146 10.92 7.97 8.81
CA LEU A 146 12.24 7.57 9.30
C LEU A 146 13.14 8.83 9.42
N PRO A 147 13.61 9.16 10.63
CA PRO A 147 14.45 10.34 10.83
C PRO A 147 15.83 10.11 10.24
N ASP A 148 16.41 11.16 9.64
CA ASP A 148 17.79 11.17 9.13
C ASP A 148 18.13 10.08 8.10
N VAL A 149 17.12 9.52 7.44
CA VAL A 149 17.30 8.57 6.33
C VAL A 149 17.27 9.32 5.01
N ASP A 150 18.37 9.25 4.26
CA ASP A 150 18.39 9.51 2.82
C ASP A 150 18.08 8.20 2.09
N PRO A 151 16.88 8.05 1.47
CA PRO A 151 16.49 6.81 0.79
C PRO A 151 17.42 6.42 -0.35
N VAL A 152 17.99 7.39 -1.08
CA VAL A 152 18.88 7.10 -2.22
C VAL A 152 20.21 6.59 -1.71
N MET A 153 20.79 7.26 -0.71
CA MET A 153 22.05 6.84 -0.11
C MET A 153 21.92 5.45 0.52
N LEU A 154 20.87 5.23 1.31
CA LEU A 154 20.65 3.94 1.98
C LEU A 154 20.36 2.82 0.97
N HIS A 155 19.55 3.10 -0.06
CA HIS A 155 19.33 2.16 -1.15
C HIS A 155 20.66 1.75 -1.79
N ASN A 156 21.52 2.70 -2.15
CA ASN A 156 22.80 2.40 -2.80
C ASN A 156 23.69 1.51 -1.92
N ILE A 157 23.71 1.75 -0.59
CA ILE A 157 24.46 0.92 0.36
C ILE A 157 23.92 -0.52 0.37
N ILE A 158 22.60 -0.68 0.58
CA ILE A 158 21.96 -2.01 0.64
C ILE A 158 22.10 -2.74 -0.70
N TRP A 159 21.86 -2.06 -1.81
CA TRP A 159 21.93 -2.63 -3.14
C TRP A 159 23.33 -3.12 -3.47
N THR A 160 24.37 -2.37 -3.07
CA THR A 160 25.77 -2.78 -3.22
C THR A 160 26.07 -4.04 -2.40
N GLN A 161 25.55 -4.15 -1.18
CA GLN A 161 25.72 -5.35 -0.34
C GLN A 161 25.06 -6.59 -0.97
N LEU A 162 23.96 -6.39 -1.68
CA LEU A 162 23.17 -7.45 -2.32
C LEU A 162 23.58 -7.72 -3.78
N ALA A 163 24.56 -7.00 -4.33
CA ALA A 163 24.91 -7.08 -5.75
C ALA A 163 25.31 -8.51 -6.20
N LEU A 164 25.92 -9.31 -5.31
CA LEU A 164 26.27 -10.71 -5.62
C LEU A 164 25.07 -11.65 -5.66
N GLN A 165 23.90 -11.20 -5.20
CA GLN A 165 22.65 -11.95 -5.21
C GLN A 165 21.73 -11.59 -6.40
N LEU A 166 22.17 -10.66 -7.26
CA LEU A 166 21.43 -10.31 -8.46
C LEU A 166 21.31 -11.52 -9.39
N ASP A 167 20.09 -11.77 -9.86
CA ASP A 167 19.90 -12.69 -10.97
C ASP A 167 20.46 -12.10 -12.28
N PRO A 168 20.61 -12.89 -13.36
CA PRO A 168 21.12 -12.38 -14.64
C PRO A 168 20.28 -11.25 -15.26
N SER A 169 19.06 -11.02 -14.78
CA SER A 169 18.17 -9.95 -15.21
C SER A 169 18.25 -8.68 -14.33
N GLY A 170 19.10 -8.68 -13.29
CA GLY A 170 19.28 -7.55 -12.38
C GLY A 170 18.23 -7.43 -11.28
N TYR A 171 17.57 -8.54 -10.91
CA TYR A 171 16.58 -8.60 -9.82
C TYR A 171 17.15 -9.28 -8.58
N ILE A 172 16.64 -8.88 -7.41
CA ILE A 172 16.85 -9.59 -6.14
C ILE A 172 15.52 -10.06 -5.55
N PRO A 173 15.51 -11.14 -4.75
CA PRO A 173 14.35 -11.50 -3.94
C PRO A 173 13.95 -10.34 -3.03
N GLN A 174 12.68 -9.95 -3.09
CA GLN A 174 12.14 -8.88 -2.28
C GLN A 174 12.35 -9.12 -0.77
N ALA A 175 12.15 -10.37 -0.35
CA ALA A 175 12.32 -10.77 1.05
C ALA A 175 13.75 -10.50 1.55
N GLU A 176 14.75 -10.66 0.69
CA GLU A 176 16.14 -10.41 1.04
C GLU A 176 16.43 -8.91 1.18
N TYR A 177 15.92 -8.09 0.26
CA TYR A 177 16.03 -6.64 0.37
C TYR A 177 15.42 -6.13 1.67
N LEU A 178 14.19 -6.56 1.98
CA LEU A 178 13.48 -6.18 3.21
C LEU A 178 14.19 -6.70 4.47
N ARG A 179 14.78 -7.90 4.43
CA ARG A 179 15.58 -8.44 5.53
C ARG A 179 16.79 -7.55 5.82
N VAL A 180 17.58 -7.21 4.81
CA VAL A 180 18.76 -6.35 4.99
C VAL A 180 18.36 -4.92 5.38
N LEU A 181 17.27 -4.39 4.83
CA LEU A 181 16.75 -3.08 5.20
C LEU A 181 16.30 -3.04 6.67
N SER A 182 15.63 -4.09 7.16
CA SER A 182 15.08 -4.11 8.53
C SER A 182 16.11 -4.12 9.65
N ILE A 183 17.34 -4.55 9.35
CA ILE A 183 18.44 -4.61 10.33
C ILE A 183 19.31 -3.36 10.32
N GLN A 184 19.02 -2.39 9.44
CA GLN A 184 19.76 -1.13 9.42
C GLN A 184 19.48 -0.34 10.70
N PRO A 185 20.51 0.18 11.40
CA PRO A 185 20.33 0.87 12.68
C PRO A 185 19.35 2.06 12.65
N GLN A 186 19.28 2.76 11.51
CA GLN A 186 18.38 3.89 11.27
C GLN A 186 16.95 3.47 10.90
N ILE A 187 16.72 2.19 10.60
CA ILE A 187 15.40 1.65 10.25
C ILE A 187 14.81 0.90 11.44
N GLN A 188 15.62 0.04 12.06
CA GLN A 188 15.20 -0.92 13.07
C GLN A 188 14.32 -0.28 14.16
N PRO A 189 14.63 0.87 14.79
CA PRO A 189 13.81 1.42 15.87
C PRO A 189 12.39 1.86 15.47
N HIS A 190 12.10 1.99 14.18
CA HIS A 190 10.89 2.64 13.68
C HIS A 190 9.90 1.68 13.01
N ILE A 191 10.30 0.42 12.78
CA ILE A 191 9.51 -0.55 11.99
C ILE A 191 8.96 -1.72 12.83
N TRP A 192 8.91 -1.60 14.16
CA TRP A 192 8.34 -2.61 15.07
C TRP A 192 6.95 -2.20 15.57
#